data_AF-A0AAV2AS37-F1
#
_entry.id   AF-A0AAV2AS37-F1
#
_cell.length_a   1.000
_cell.length_b   1.000
_cell.length_c   1.000
_cell.angle_alpha   90.00
_cell.angle_beta   90.00
_cell.angle_gamma   90.00
#
_symmetry.space_group_name_H-M   'P 1'
#
loop_
_entity.id
_entity.type
_entity.pdbx_description
1 polymer ?
#
loop_
_entity_poly.entity_id
_entity_poly.type
_entity_poly.pdbx_seq_one_letter_code
_entity_poly.pdbx_strand_id
1 'polypeptide(L)'
;MSAVCAAGNSIKSKVSKHFVKDIFLTHVRHVRQERQSRWLGYYFTKLSTPVYLARKENYRKTVLRPLEEMPSLEERLKELNAPDPVLDEKINIGFAKSKGKSVVLQDRLSWRKLCKESQMLHIDEDQIQEIDLSVVKKEWLESDGLEALQNVADHYGIFSGLYQHGYFTPHVPLTIRYDYDDDYVSPVYSGNILHASEVAKAPQVSFDSKPDDLWTLVLTNLDGHLLDTKSEYLHWFIGNIKGNSVKSGEVVCDYLQPFPMRGSGYHRLVFVLYKQKKKLDFSSMKKPAP
;
A
#
# COMPACT_ATOMS: atom_id res chain seq x y z
N MET A 1 -5.35 17.86 -12.06
CA MET A 1 -5.35 17.12 -13.33
C MET A 1 -3.92 16.84 -13.75
N SER A 2 -3.47 15.61 -13.50
CA SER A 2 -2.60 14.85 -14.38
C SER A 2 -3.01 13.40 -14.15
N ALA A 3 -3.19 12.67 -15.24
CA ALA A 3 -3.95 11.44 -15.32
C ALA A 3 -3.01 10.23 -15.36
N VAL A 4 -3.43 9.15 -14.69
CA VAL A 4 -3.52 7.82 -15.34
C VAL A 4 -4.84 7.23 -14.87
N CYS A 5 -5.81 7.20 -15.78
CA CYS A 5 -7.01 6.39 -15.66
C CYS A 5 -6.63 4.95 -16.01
N ALA A 6 -7.09 3.99 -15.23
CA ALA A 6 -7.22 2.60 -15.68
C ALA A 6 -8.49 2.01 -15.05
N ALA A 7 -9.64 2.53 -15.49
CA ALA A 7 -10.87 1.77 -15.45
C ALA A 7 -10.66 0.44 -16.20
N GLY A 8 -11.24 -0.63 -15.66
CA GLY A 8 -11.07 -1.99 -16.15
C GLY A 8 -11.35 -2.11 -17.64
N ASN A 9 -10.31 -2.43 -18.38
CA ASN A 9 -10.37 -3.35 -19.50
C ASN A 9 -9.30 -4.39 -19.24
N SER A 10 -9.62 -5.66 -19.52
CA SER A 10 -8.68 -6.79 -19.49
C SER A 10 -7.31 -6.38 -20.08
N ILE A 11 -6.34 -6.10 -19.21
CA ILE A 11 -4.98 -5.79 -19.64
C ILE A 11 -4.33 -7.13 -20.01
N LYS A 12 -4.35 -7.44 -21.31
CA LYS A 12 -3.52 -8.50 -21.89
C LYS A 12 -2.06 -8.03 -21.81
N SER A 13 -1.38 -8.30 -20.69
CA SER A 13 0.05 -8.02 -20.56
C SER A 13 0.86 -9.05 -21.35
N LYS A 14 1.26 -8.69 -22.57
CA LYS A 14 2.26 -9.42 -23.34
C LYS A 14 3.62 -9.27 -22.65
N VAL A 15 4.14 -10.35 -22.08
CA VAL A 15 5.54 -10.39 -21.62
C VAL A 15 6.33 -11.25 -22.60
N SER A 16 7.07 -10.62 -23.51
CA SER A 16 8.07 -11.31 -24.32
C SER A 16 9.39 -11.38 -23.57
N LYS A 17 10.11 -12.51 -23.71
CA LYS A 17 11.45 -12.71 -23.09
C LYS A 17 12.51 -11.68 -23.53
N HIS A 18 12.24 -10.89 -24.57
CA HIS A 18 13.16 -9.86 -25.04
C HIS A 18 13.15 -8.58 -24.20
N PHE A 19 12.14 -8.36 -23.34
CA PHE A 19 12.00 -7.07 -22.64
C PHE A 19 12.84 -6.93 -21.35
N VAL A 20 13.55 -7.97 -20.93
CA VAL A 20 14.31 -7.97 -19.66
C VAL A 20 15.81 -7.75 -19.85
N LYS A 21 16.32 -7.62 -21.08
CA LYS A 21 17.76 -7.42 -21.34
C LYS A 21 18.18 -6.01 -21.77
N ASP A 22 17.26 -5.14 -22.15
CA ASP A 22 17.62 -3.84 -22.76
C ASP A 22 17.28 -2.57 -21.96
N ILE A 23 16.92 -2.69 -20.67
CA ILE A 23 16.67 -1.50 -19.83
C ILE A 23 17.96 -0.95 -19.17
N PHE A 24 19.06 -1.70 -19.16
CA PHE A 24 20.28 -1.29 -18.44
C PHE A 24 21.54 -1.07 -19.29
N LEU A 25 21.50 -1.15 -20.63
CA LEU A 25 22.75 -1.10 -21.42
C LEU A 25 22.70 -0.39 -22.78
N THR A 26 21.76 0.52 -23.02
CA THR A 26 21.78 1.38 -24.22
C THR A 26 21.49 2.84 -23.89
N HIS A 27 22.44 3.51 -23.22
CA HIS A 27 22.53 4.98 -23.32
C HIS A 27 23.94 5.56 -23.24
N VAL A 28 24.98 4.74 -23.38
CA VAL A 28 26.36 5.24 -23.47
C VAL A 28 27.02 4.62 -24.68
N ARG A 29 26.78 5.21 -25.86
CA ARG A 29 27.77 5.34 -26.94
C ARG A 29 27.21 6.17 -28.10
N HIS A 30 27.86 7.32 -28.24
CA HIS A 30 28.12 8.07 -29.46
C HIS A 30 27.11 9.12 -29.98
N VAL A 31 27.51 10.37 -29.66
CA VAL A 31 27.58 11.57 -30.52
C VAL A 31 26.32 12.44 -30.58
N ARG A 32 26.36 13.51 -29.78
CA ARG A 32 26.08 14.85 -30.31
C ARG A 32 26.99 15.86 -29.60
N GLN A 33 27.80 16.55 -30.40
CA GLN A 33 28.63 17.68 -29.99
C GLN A 33 27.80 18.64 -29.14
N GLU A 34 28.14 18.73 -27.85
CA GLU A 34 27.64 19.80 -26.99
C GLU A 34 28.21 21.11 -27.51
N ARG A 35 27.34 21.99 -27.99
CA ARG A 35 27.58 23.44 -27.93
C ARG A 35 27.70 23.80 -26.45
N GLN A 36 28.91 23.69 -25.91
CA GLN A 36 29.22 24.25 -24.61
C GLN A 36 28.88 25.73 -24.67
N SER A 37 27.96 26.17 -23.83
CA SER A 37 27.75 27.59 -23.64
C SER A 37 29.10 28.19 -23.25
N ARG A 38 29.51 29.27 -23.93
CA ARG A 38 30.77 29.99 -23.64
C ARG A 38 30.90 30.35 -22.15
N TRP A 39 29.77 30.47 -21.46
CA TRP A 39 29.67 30.69 -20.03
C TRP A 39 30.03 29.45 -19.17
N LEU A 40 29.58 28.23 -19.50
CA LEU A 40 29.93 27.02 -18.73
C LEU A 40 31.40 26.61 -18.90
N GLY A 41 31.97 26.81 -20.09
CA GLY A 41 33.40 26.54 -20.34
C GLY A 41 34.35 27.43 -19.52
N TYR A 42 33.92 28.66 -19.21
CA TYR A 42 34.68 29.61 -18.39
C TYR A 42 34.72 29.19 -16.90
N TYR A 43 33.67 28.54 -16.40
CA TYR A 43 33.64 28.00 -15.04
C TYR A 43 34.37 26.65 -14.95
N PHE A 44 34.21 25.74 -15.92
CA PHE A 44 34.89 24.44 -15.90
C PHE A 44 36.42 24.54 -15.97
N THR A 45 36.95 25.48 -16.74
CA THR A 45 38.42 25.70 -16.86
C THR A 45 39.04 26.33 -15.62
N LYS A 46 38.29 27.14 -14.85
CA LYS A 46 38.76 27.63 -13.54
C LYS A 46 38.69 26.59 -12.43
N LEU A 47 37.79 25.59 -12.56
CA LEU A 47 37.63 24.49 -11.59
C LEU A 47 38.74 23.43 -11.66
N SER A 48 39.65 23.47 -12.66
CA SER A 48 40.70 22.47 -12.87
C SER A 48 42.13 22.99 -12.69
N THR A 49 42.32 24.23 -12.21
CA THR A 49 43.67 24.71 -11.89
C THR A 49 44.22 23.97 -10.67
N PRO A 50 45.52 23.62 -10.62
CA PRO A 50 46.09 22.90 -9.48
C PRO A 50 45.91 23.66 -8.16
N VAL A 51 45.90 24.99 -8.21
CA VAL A 51 45.61 25.84 -7.05
C VAL A 51 44.15 25.71 -6.60
N TYR A 52 43.18 25.67 -7.52
CA TYR A 52 41.78 25.47 -7.16
C TYR A 52 41.53 24.05 -6.62
N LEU A 53 42.13 23.03 -7.24
CA LEU A 53 42.07 21.65 -6.75
C LEU A 53 42.69 21.52 -5.36
N ALA A 54 43.87 22.10 -5.14
CA ALA A 54 44.52 22.15 -3.83
C ALA A 54 43.70 22.95 -2.80
N ARG A 55 43.04 24.05 -3.21
CA ARG A 55 42.17 24.84 -2.34
C ARG A 55 40.87 24.11 -2.02
N LYS A 56 40.31 23.35 -2.97
CA LYS A 56 39.15 22.47 -2.78
C LYS A 56 39.48 21.27 -1.88
N GLU A 57 40.65 20.68 -2.05
CA GLU A 57 41.18 19.63 -1.16
C GLU A 57 41.45 20.17 0.23
N ASN A 58 42.10 21.33 0.36
CA ASN A 58 42.30 21.97 1.65
C ASN A 58 40.98 22.34 2.31
N TYR A 59 40.02 22.95 1.58
CA TYR A 59 38.69 23.25 2.12
C TYR A 59 37.93 21.98 2.55
N ARG A 60 38.09 20.87 1.81
CA ARG A 60 37.57 19.55 2.17
C ARG A 60 38.29 18.88 3.35
N LYS A 61 39.51 19.29 3.67
CA LYS A 61 40.31 18.78 4.80
C LYS A 61 40.20 19.66 6.05
N THR A 62 39.99 20.97 5.90
CA THR A 62 39.98 21.94 7.01
C THR A 62 38.60 22.42 7.42
N VAL A 63 37.60 22.43 6.53
CA VAL A 63 36.25 22.96 6.79
C VAL A 63 35.18 21.88 6.77
N LEU A 64 35.33 20.89 5.89
CA LEU A 64 34.45 19.72 5.83
C LEU A 64 35.17 18.52 6.45
N ARG A 65 34.44 17.63 7.12
CA ARG A 65 34.98 16.31 7.48
C ARG A 65 35.26 15.52 6.18
N PRO A 66 36.30 14.67 6.14
CA PRO A 66 36.52 13.72 5.05
C PRO A 66 35.22 12.99 4.68
N LEU A 67 34.99 12.75 3.37
CA LEU A 67 33.78 12.06 2.88
C LEU A 67 33.61 10.66 3.51
N GLU A 68 34.71 10.01 3.86
CA GLU A 68 34.77 8.72 4.54
C GLU A 68 34.32 8.77 6.02
N GLU A 69 34.41 9.95 6.65
CA GLU A 69 33.97 10.21 8.02
C GLU A 69 32.57 10.84 8.08
N MET A 70 31.97 11.11 6.92
CA MET A 70 30.69 11.77 6.83
C MET A 70 29.59 10.71 6.85
N PRO A 71 28.68 10.73 7.84
CA PRO A 71 27.58 9.77 7.86
C PRO A 71 26.78 9.92 6.58
N SER A 72 26.49 8.77 5.96
CA SER A 72 25.66 8.69 4.76
C SER A 72 24.29 9.31 5.01
N LEU A 73 23.57 9.67 3.94
CA LEU A 73 22.19 10.18 4.09
C LEU A 73 21.31 9.17 4.85
N GLU A 74 21.51 7.88 4.60
CA GLU A 74 20.82 6.81 5.32
C GLU A 74 21.14 6.80 6.82
N GLU A 75 22.41 6.95 7.20
CA GLU A 75 22.83 7.02 8.60
C GLU A 75 22.26 8.26 9.28
N ARG A 76 22.31 9.42 8.62
CA ARG A 76 21.72 10.66 9.16
C ARG A 76 20.22 10.55 9.34
N LEU A 77 19.53 9.95 8.37
CA LEU A 77 18.08 9.72 8.47
C LEU A 77 17.77 8.70 9.57
N LYS A 78 18.61 7.69 9.78
CA LYS A 78 18.47 6.73 10.89
C LYS A 78 18.70 7.38 12.24
N GLU A 79 19.66 8.29 12.35
CA GLU A 79 19.90 9.06 13.59
C GLU A 79 18.73 9.99 13.90
N LEU A 80 18.22 10.71 12.89
CA LEU A 80 17.08 11.62 13.05
C LEU A 80 15.78 10.87 13.38
N ASN A 81 15.58 9.71 12.77
CA ASN A 81 14.38 8.89 12.96
C ASN A 81 14.64 7.71 13.91
N ALA A 82 15.67 7.80 14.77
CA ALA A 82 16.03 6.71 15.67
C ALA A 82 14.87 6.50 16.66
N PRO A 83 14.17 5.34 16.61
CA PRO A 83 13.09 5.08 17.54
C PRO A 83 13.65 4.93 18.95
N ASP A 84 12.93 5.44 19.94
CA ASP A 84 13.21 5.15 21.35
C ASP A 84 12.89 3.67 21.59
N PRO A 85 13.86 2.82 21.98
CA PRO A 85 13.65 1.38 22.10
C PRO A 85 12.58 0.99 23.13
N VAL A 86 12.21 1.89 24.06
CA VAL A 86 11.17 1.63 25.07
C VAL A 86 9.82 2.20 24.63
N LEU A 87 9.81 3.39 24.02
CA LEU A 87 8.55 4.07 23.68
C LEU A 87 8.01 3.65 22.30
N ASP A 88 8.89 3.32 21.36
CA ASP A 88 8.52 3.05 19.96
C ASP A 88 8.47 1.55 19.62
N GLU A 89 8.51 0.67 20.62
CA GLU A 89 8.40 -0.77 20.39
C GLU A 89 7.03 -1.10 19.77
N LYS A 90 7.06 -1.66 18.56
CA LYS A 90 5.84 -2.07 17.85
C LYS A 90 5.22 -3.30 18.53
N ILE A 91 3.97 -3.18 18.98
CA ILE A 91 3.23 -4.24 19.66
C ILE A 91 2.25 -4.89 18.69
N ASN A 92 2.27 -6.23 18.59
CA ASN A 92 1.28 -6.95 17.80
C ASN A 92 -0.04 -7.06 18.58
N ILE A 93 -1.07 -6.37 18.11
CA ILE A 93 -2.44 -6.37 18.67
C ILE A 93 -3.39 -7.33 17.93
N GLY A 94 -2.88 -8.01 16.91
CA GLY A 94 -3.64 -8.92 16.05
C GLY A 94 -3.83 -10.33 16.61
N PHE A 95 -4.48 -11.17 15.81
CA PHE A 95 -4.51 -12.61 16.08
C PHE A 95 -3.13 -13.23 15.87
N ALA A 96 -2.83 -14.27 16.65
CA ALA A 96 -1.64 -15.07 16.46
C ALA A 96 -1.54 -15.54 15.01
N LYS A 97 -0.35 -15.39 14.40
CA LYS A 97 -0.13 -15.82 13.01
C LYS A 97 -0.46 -17.30 12.88
N SER A 98 -1.39 -17.64 11.99
CA SER A 98 -1.57 -19.02 11.58
C SER A 98 -0.30 -19.46 10.86
N LYS A 99 0.19 -20.68 11.13
CA LYS A 99 1.25 -21.27 10.33
C LYS A 99 0.71 -21.39 8.91
N GLY A 100 1.11 -20.47 8.02
CA GLY A 100 0.71 -20.53 6.62
C GLY A 100 1.15 -21.85 6.01
N LYS A 101 0.52 -22.24 4.89
CA LYS A 101 1.06 -23.31 4.05
C LYS A 101 2.40 -22.82 3.52
N SER A 102 3.48 -23.15 4.22
CA SER A 102 4.82 -22.96 3.66
C SER A 102 4.87 -23.80 2.40
N VAL A 103 4.98 -23.15 1.24
CA VAL A 103 5.05 -23.86 -0.04
C VAL A 103 6.33 -24.68 -0.01
N VAL A 104 6.17 -25.97 0.28
CA VAL A 104 7.27 -26.91 0.44
C VAL A 104 8.00 -26.96 -0.89
N LEU A 105 9.33 -26.88 -0.85
CA LEU A 105 10.15 -26.90 -2.07
C LEU A 105 9.84 -28.12 -2.96
N GLN A 106 9.44 -29.24 -2.34
CA GLN A 106 9.00 -30.45 -3.03
C GLN A 106 7.75 -30.24 -3.89
N ASP A 107 6.74 -29.51 -3.42
CA ASP A 107 5.52 -29.21 -4.16
C ASP A 107 5.79 -28.30 -5.37
N ARG A 108 6.73 -27.34 -5.21
CA ARG A 108 7.18 -26.52 -6.35
C ARG A 108 7.92 -27.33 -7.40
N LEU A 109 8.72 -28.31 -6.98
CA LEU A 109 9.46 -29.18 -7.90
C LEU A 109 8.54 -30.17 -8.62
N SER A 110 7.54 -30.74 -7.94
CA SER A 110 6.55 -31.61 -8.56
C SER A 110 5.68 -30.84 -9.56
N TRP A 111 5.22 -29.64 -9.21
CA TRP A 111 4.49 -28.76 -10.13
C TRP A 111 5.30 -28.43 -11.39
N ARG A 112 6.58 -28.05 -11.22
CA ARG A 112 7.48 -27.79 -12.36
C ARG A 112 7.70 -29.00 -13.27
N LYS A 113 7.80 -30.20 -12.70
CA LYS A 113 7.88 -31.44 -13.49
C LYS A 113 6.59 -31.66 -14.29
N LEU A 114 5.45 -31.50 -13.64
CA LEU A 114 4.13 -31.68 -14.25
C LEU A 114 3.92 -30.69 -15.40
N CYS A 115 4.25 -29.40 -15.23
CA CYS A 115 4.19 -28.41 -16.31
C CYS A 115 5.12 -28.73 -17.51
N LYS A 116 6.25 -29.41 -17.26
CA LYS A 116 7.19 -29.83 -18.30
C LYS A 116 6.68 -31.06 -19.05
N GLU A 117 6.08 -32.02 -18.34
CA GLU A 117 5.51 -33.26 -18.89
C GLU A 117 4.21 -33.00 -19.67
N SER A 118 3.36 -32.10 -19.20
CA SER A 118 2.08 -31.75 -19.85
C SER A 118 2.24 -30.81 -21.04
N GLN A 119 3.46 -30.44 -21.42
CA GLN A 119 3.76 -29.44 -22.45
C GLN A 119 3.06 -28.08 -22.23
N MET A 120 2.54 -27.79 -21.02
CA MET A 120 1.85 -26.53 -20.69
C MET A 120 2.73 -25.28 -20.81
N LEU A 121 4.05 -25.47 -20.92
CA LEU A 121 5.06 -24.43 -21.09
C LEU A 121 5.59 -24.32 -22.53
N HIS A 122 5.00 -25.03 -23.50
CA HIS A 122 5.23 -24.73 -24.93
C HIS A 122 4.52 -23.41 -25.25
N ILE A 123 5.21 -22.32 -24.93
CA ILE A 123 4.84 -20.99 -25.37
C ILE A 123 5.36 -20.89 -26.80
N ASP A 124 4.49 -21.14 -27.78
CA ASP A 124 4.75 -20.69 -29.14
C ASP A 124 4.92 -19.17 -29.09
N GLU A 125 5.95 -18.63 -29.76
CA GLU A 125 6.28 -17.18 -29.67
C GLU A 125 5.12 -16.27 -30.10
N ASP A 126 4.13 -16.83 -30.83
CA ASP A 126 2.95 -16.14 -31.33
C ASP A 126 1.67 -16.34 -30.46
N GLN A 127 1.68 -17.24 -29.47
CA GLN A 127 0.51 -17.53 -28.63
C GLN A 127 0.61 -16.82 -27.27
N ILE A 128 -0.27 -15.85 -27.03
CA ILE A 128 -0.42 -15.21 -25.72
C ILE A 128 -1.16 -16.19 -24.82
N GLN A 129 -0.48 -16.75 -23.82
CA GLN A 129 -1.14 -17.53 -22.79
C GLN A 129 -1.89 -16.59 -21.84
N GLU A 130 -3.22 -16.69 -21.82
CA GLU A 130 -4.06 -15.92 -20.90
C GLU A 130 -4.00 -16.57 -19.52
N ILE A 131 -3.44 -15.84 -18.55
CA ILE A 131 -3.39 -16.27 -17.15
C ILE A 131 -4.67 -15.78 -16.47
N ASP A 132 -5.37 -16.68 -15.81
CA ASP A 132 -6.52 -16.31 -14.99
C ASP A 132 -6.07 -15.60 -13.70
N LEU A 133 -6.21 -14.27 -13.70
CA LEU A 133 -5.85 -13.42 -12.58
C LEU A 133 -6.70 -13.70 -11.32
N SER A 134 -7.90 -14.27 -11.47
CA SER A 134 -8.77 -14.57 -10.34
C SER A 134 -8.20 -15.72 -9.49
N VAL A 135 -7.65 -16.74 -10.14
CA VAL A 135 -6.99 -17.87 -9.49
C VAL A 135 -5.71 -17.41 -8.80
N VAL A 136 -4.89 -16.63 -9.50
CA VAL A 136 -3.65 -16.05 -8.94
C VAL A 136 -3.95 -15.22 -7.69
N LYS A 137 -4.99 -14.37 -7.74
CA LYS A 137 -5.39 -13.54 -6.60
C LYS A 137 -5.84 -14.39 -5.41
N LYS A 138 -6.59 -15.48 -5.65
CA LYS A 138 -7.05 -16.37 -4.60
C LYS A 138 -5.88 -17.10 -3.93
N GLU A 139 -4.98 -17.67 -4.71
CA GLU A 139 -3.77 -18.35 -4.20
C GLU A 139 -2.85 -17.39 -3.44
N TRP A 140 -2.69 -16.16 -3.95
CA TRP A 140 -1.93 -15.11 -3.27
C TRP A 140 -2.53 -14.75 -1.92
N LEU A 141 -3.87 -14.62 -1.81
CA LEU A 141 -4.54 -14.33 -0.53
C LEU A 141 -4.35 -15.44 0.51
N GLU A 142 -4.22 -16.71 0.09
CA GLU A 142 -3.99 -17.85 1.00
C GLU A 142 -2.51 -17.99 1.43
N SER A 143 -1.59 -17.37 0.69
CA SER A 143 -0.15 -17.45 0.93
C SER A 143 0.40 -16.13 1.50
N ASP A 144 0.94 -15.26 0.65
CA ASP A 144 1.70 -14.07 1.03
C ASP A 144 0.86 -12.79 1.09
N GLY A 145 -0.40 -12.86 0.65
CA GLY A 145 -1.24 -11.68 0.43
C GLY A 145 -1.58 -10.93 1.71
N LEU A 146 -1.69 -11.64 2.83
CA LEU A 146 -1.96 -11.02 4.14
C LEU A 146 -0.76 -10.24 4.68
N GLU A 147 0.46 -10.74 4.46
CA GLU A 147 1.68 -10.03 4.85
C GLU A 147 1.94 -8.83 3.92
N ALA A 148 1.67 -8.98 2.62
CA ALA A 148 1.71 -7.87 1.69
C ALA A 148 0.71 -6.76 2.09
N LEU A 149 -0.49 -7.12 2.54
CA LEU A 149 -1.47 -6.16 3.03
C LEU A 149 -1.00 -5.43 4.29
N GLN A 150 -0.33 -6.13 5.21
CA GLN A 150 0.31 -5.52 6.37
C GLN A 150 1.37 -4.50 5.93
N ASN A 151 2.25 -4.87 5.00
CA ASN A 151 3.29 -3.96 4.49
C ASN A 151 2.70 -2.71 3.81
N VAL A 152 1.59 -2.88 3.09
CA VAL A 152 0.85 -1.76 2.49
C VAL A 152 0.27 -0.84 3.57
N ALA A 153 -0.32 -1.40 4.63
CA ALA A 153 -0.84 -0.61 5.75
C ALA A 153 0.26 0.14 6.51
N ASP A 154 1.43 -0.49 6.71
CA ASP A 154 2.62 0.17 7.26
C ASP A 154 3.11 1.31 6.34
N HIS A 155 3.17 1.07 5.02
CA HIS A 155 3.60 2.09 4.04
C HIS A 155 2.69 3.32 4.04
N TYR A 156 1.38 3.12 4.11
CA TYR A 156 0.41 4.21 4.20
C TYR A 156 0.31 4.82 5.60
N GLY A 157 1.06 4.35 6.60
CA GLY A 157 1.01 4.88 7.97
C GLY A 157 -0.35 4.70 8.64
N ILE A 158 -1.06 3.60 8.34
CA ILE A 158 -2.38 3.31 8.91
C ILE A 158 -2.24 2.89 10.39
N PHE A 159 -1.27 2.03 10.69
CA PHE A 159 -1.05 1.55 12.06
C PHE A 159 -0.62 2.65 13.02
N SER A 160 0.28 3.53 12.57
CA SER A 160 0.71 4.68 13.35
C SER A 160 -0.42 5.69 13.59
N GLY A 161 -1.31 5.88 12.60
CA GLY A 161 -2.50 6.72 12.75
C GLY A 161 -3.49 6.15 13.77
N LEU A 162 -3.92 4.90 13.58
CA LEU A 162 -5.00 4.30 14.37
C LEU A 162 -4.57 3.81 15.77
N TYR A 163 -3.37 3.25 15.89
CA TYR A 163 -2.94 2.50 17.09
C TYR A 163 -1.60 2.95 17.64
N GLN A 164 -0.97 3.98 17.05
CA GLN A 164 0.35 4.52 17.43
C GLN A 164 1.48 3.47 17.32
N HIS A 165 1.58 2.59 18.31
CA HIS A 165 2.58 1.52 18.40
C HIS A 165 2.01 0.13 18.05
N GLY A 166 0.68 0.01 17.96
CA GLY A 166 0.01 -1.24 17.63
C GLY A 166 0.07 -1.56 16.14
N TYR A 167 0.42 -2.80 15.80
CA TYR A 167 0.24 -3.33 14.44
C TYR A 167 -0.46 -4.69 14.48
N PHE A 168 -1.03 -5.11 13.36
CA PHE A 168 -1.57 -6.45 13.23
C PHE A 168 -1.44 -6.97 11.81
N THR A 169 -1.36 -8.30 11.67
CA THR A 169 -1.51 -8.96 10.37
C THR A 169 -3.00 -9.22 10.14
N PRO A 170 -3.60 -8.70 9.05
CA PRO A 170 -4.98 -9.01 8.70
C PRO A 170 -5.15 -10.52 8.49
N HIS A 171 -6.17 -11.14 9.10
CA HIS A 171 -6.45 -12.57 8.93
C HIS A 171 -7.64 -12.82 8.00
N VAL A 172 -8.62 -11.93 8.02
CA VAL A 172 -9.86 -12.06 7.24
C VAL A 172 -9.83 -11.05 6.11
N PRO A 173 -9.80 -11.48 4.84
CA PRO A 173 -9.85 -10.57 3.71
C PRO A 173 -11.24 -9.93 3.63
N LEU A 174 -11.27 -8.59 3.65
CA LEU A 174 -12.48 -7.80 3.45
C LEU A 174 -12.69 -7.52 1.98
N THR A 175 -13.89 -7.80 1.48
CA THR A 175 -14.32 -7.41 0.13
C THR A 175 -15.41 -6.36 0.23
N ILE A 176 -15.09 -5.15 -0.21
CA ILE A 176 -15.97 -3.97 -0.11
C ILE A 176 -16.25 -3.44 -1.52
N ARG A 177 -17.51 -3.14 -1.79
CA ARG A 177 -18.00 -2.71 -3.10
C ARG A 177 -19.01 -1.58 -2.93
N TYR A 178 -18.84 -0.50 -3.70
CA TYR A 178 -19.79 0.60 -3.77
C TYR A 178 -20.66 0.46 -5.01
N ASP A 179 -21.97 0.52 -4.83
CA ASP A 179 -22.93 0.57 -5.93
C ASP A 179 -23.12 2.04 -6.32
N TYR A 180 -22.33 2.49 -7.30
CA TYR A 180 -22.37 3.89 -7.75
C TYR A 180 -23.55 4.15 -8.67
N ASP A 181 -23.75 3.27 -9.64
CA ASP A 181 -24.82 3.32 -10.65
C ASP A 181 -25.44 1.93 -10.82
N ASP A 182 -26.59 1.82 -11.48
CA ASP A 182 -27.31 0.55 -11.66
C ASP A 182 -26.46 -0.49 -12.44
N ASP A 183 -25.51 -0.03 -13.25
CA ASP A 183 -24.64 -0.87 -14.10
C ASP A 183 -23.19 -1.01 -13.59
N TYR A 184 -22.74 -0.15 -12.67
CA TYR A 184 -21.32 -0.04 -12.29
C TYR A 184 -21.08 -0.16 -10.79
N VAL A 185 -20.18 -1.08 -10.44
CA VAL A 185 -19.72 -1.33 -9.07
C VAL A 185 -18.26 -0.90 -8.92
N SER A 186 -17.97 -0.06 -7.94
CA SER A 186 -16.62 0.40 -7.60
C SER A 186 -16.04 -0.44 -6.45
N PRO A 187 -15.10 -1.37 -6.72
CA PRO A 187 -14.46 -2.16 -5.67
C PRO A 187 -13.45 -1.32 -4.88
N VAL A 188 -13.36 -1.58 -3.58
CA VAL A 188 -12.31 -1.02 -2.71
C VAL A 188 -11.16 -2.01 -2.61
N TYR A 189 -9.95 -1.50 -2.80
CA TYR A 189 -8.67 -2.19 -2.61
C TYR A 189 -7.79 -1.42 -1.62
N SER A 190 -6.55 -1.86 -1.46
CA SER A 190 -5.61 -1.30 -0.49
C SER A 190 -4.91 -0.05 -1.05
N GLY A 191 -5.62 1.08 -1.08
CA GLY A 191 -5.07 2.38 -1.49
C GLY A 191 -5.47 2.83 -2.91
N ASN A 192 -6.50 2.23 -3.50
CA ASN A 192 -7.09 2.80 -4.72
C ASN A 192 -7.81 4.12 -4.41
N ILE A 193 -7.85 5.01 -5.39
CA ILE A 193 -8.54 6.30 -5.28
C ILE A 193 -9.99 6.10 -5.75
N LEU A 194 -10.94 6.54 -4.93
CA LEU A 194 -12.36 6.59 -5.26
C LEU A 194 -12.85 8.04 -5.23
N HIS A 195 -13.75 8.39 -6.13
CA HIS A 195 -14.34 9.72 -6.18
C HIS A 195 -15.42 9.86 -5.11
N ALA A 196 -15.51 11.00 -4.44
CA ALA A 196 -16.53 11.24 -3.41
C ALA A 196 -17.98 11.00 -3.90
N SER A 197 -18.25 11.16 -5.20
CA SER A 197 -19.53 10.81 -5.83
C SER A 197 -19.81 9.31 -5.82
N GLU A 198 -18.78 8.47 -6.01
CA GLU A 198 -18.87 7.00 -5.96
C GLU A 198 -19.13 6.47 -4.56
N VAL A 199 -18.73 7.25 -3.56
CA VAL A 199 -18.77 6.88 -2.14
C VAL A 199 -19.95 7.55 -1.40
N ALA A 200 -21.01 7.93 -2.12
CA ALA A 200 -22.16 8.63 -1.53
C ALA A 200 -23.07 7.70 -0.71
N LYS A 201 -23.23 6.44 -1.15
CA LYS A 201 -24.05 5.43 -0.48
C LYS A 201 -23.17 4.47 0.30
N ALA A 202 -23.73 3.85 1.35
CA ALA A 202 -23.03 2.84 2.12
C ALA A 202 -22.64 1.63 1.24
N PRO A 203 -21.43 1.08 1.40
CA PRO A 203 -20.97 -0.03 0.56
C PRO A 203 -21.56 -1.37 0.98
N GLN A 204 -21.54 -2.32 0.05
CA GLN A 204 -21.69 -3.74 0.35
C GLN A 204 -20.37 -4.29 0.88
N VAL A 205 -20.40 -4.90 2.07
CA VAL A 205 -19.23 -5.50 2.70
C VAL A 205 -19.46 -7.00 2.87
N SER A 206 -18.47 -7.79 2.46
CA SER A 206 -18.48 -9.24 2.55
C SER A 206 -17.14 -9.77 3.04
N PHE A 207 -17.19 -10.77 3.92
CA PHE A 207 -16.01 -11.41 4.50
C PHE A 207 -16.32 -12.84 4.95
N ASP A 208 -15.30 -13.67 5.07
CA ASP A 208 -15.48 -15.04 5.54
C ASP A 208 -15.59 -15.10 7.07
N SER A 209 -16.66 -15.74 7.57
CA SER A 209 -16.95 -15.82 9.00
C SER A 209 -17.86 -16.98 9.35
N LYS A 210 -17.62 -17.56 10.54
CA LYS A 210 -18.53 -18.53 11.16
C LYS A 210 -19.84 -17.85 11.60
N PRO A 211 -20.99 -18.55 11.53
CA PRO A 211 -22.30 -17.96 11.83
C PRO A 211 -22.44 -17.43 13.27
N ASP A 212 -21.72 -18.04 14.23
CA ASP A 212 -21.78 -17.67 15.65
C ASP A 212 -20.77 -16.57 16.04
N ASP A 213 -19.85 -16.20 15.13
CA ASP A 213 -18.88 -15.15 15.41
C ASP A 213 -19.56 -13.77 15.37
N LEU A 214 -19.12 -12.90 16.28
CA LEU A 214 -19.56 -11.50 16.36
C LEU A 214 -18.45 -10.59 15.84
N TRP A 215 -18.83 -9.59 15.06
CA TRP A 215 -17.90 -8.63 14.44
C TRP A 215 -18.32 -7.19 14.63
N THR A 216 -17.35 -6.30 14.50
CA THR A 216 -17.56 -4.85 14.48
C THR A 216 -16.82 -4.28 13.29
N LEU A 217 -17.53 -3.50 12.47
CA LEU A 217 -16.99 -2.81 11.32
C LEU A 217 -16.94 -1.33 11.62
N VAL A 218 -15.78 -0.72 11.37
CA VAL A 218 -15.54 0.71 11.57
C VAL A 218 -14.93 1.28 10.29
N LEU A 219 -15.47 2.41 9.82
CA LEU A 219 -14.89 3.23 8.78
C LEU A 219 -14.44 4.56 9.39
N THR A 220 -13.14 4.81 9.38
CA THR A 220 -12.55 6.07 9.84
C THR A 220 -11.79 6.78 8.73
N ASN A 221 -11.66 8.09 8.89
CA ASN A 221 -10.87 8.95 8.02
C ASN A 221 -9.75 9.60 8.83
N LEU A 222 -8.51 9.21 8.50
CA LEU A 222 -7.30 9.60 9.22
C LEU A 222 -6.89 11.06 8.98
N ASP A 223 -7.26 11.61 7.82
CA ASP A 223 -6.79 12.92 7.36
C ASP A 223 -7.93 13.96 7.29
N GLY A 224 -9.16 13.55 7.62
CA GLY A 224 -10.36 14.34 7.38
C GLY A 224 -10.63 15.45 8.37
N HIS A 225 -9.97 15.43 9.54
CA HIS A 225 -10.34 16.30 10.64
C HIS A 225 -9.85 17.74 10.43
N LEU A 226 -10.76 18.71 10.59
CA LEU A 226 -10.53 20.10 10.16
C LEU A 226 -9.85 20.98 11.22
N LEU A 227 -9.98 20.62 12.49
CA LEU A 227 -9.51 21.44 13.62
C LEU A 227 -8.27 20.84 14.28
N ASP A 228 -8.40 19.60 14.75
CA ASP A 228 -7.32 18.81 15.35
C ASP A 228 -6.67 17.85 14.36
N THR A 229 -5.35 17.93 14.23
CA THR A 229 -4.56 17.06 13.35
C THR A 229 -4.38 15.64 13.88
N LYS A 230 -4.67 15.40 15.17
CA LYS A 230 -4.58 14.08 15.80
C LYS A 230 -5.92 13.34 15.89
N SER A 231 -7.00 14.03 15.58
CA SER A 231 -8.35 13.46 15.63
C SER A 231 -8.77 12.90 14.28
N GLU A 232 -9.66 11.93 14.31
CA GLU A 232 -10.19 11.27 13.11
C GLU A 232 -11.71 11.49 13.02
N TYR A 233 -12.25 11.39 11.80
CA TYR A 233 -13.70 11.33 11.62
C TYR A 233 -14.18 9.90 11.48
N LEU A 234 -15.21 9.57 12.27
CA LEU A 234 -15.95 8.33 12.17
C LEU A 234 -17.02 8.48 11.08
N HIS A 235 -16.88 7.71 10.01
CA HIS A 235 -17.83 7.72 8.89
C HIS A 235 -18.85 6.61 8.97
N TRP A 236 -18.53 5.46 9.58
CA TRP A 236 -19.47 4.36 9.72
C TRP A 236 -19.07 3.47 10.89
N PHE A 237 -20.03 3.06 11.70
CA PHE A 237 -19.79 2.12 12.79
C PHE A 237 -20.97 1.17 12.90
N ILE A 238 -20.70 -0.12 12.68
CA ILE A 238 -21.66 -1.20 12.96
C ILE A 238 -21.03 -2.19 13.94
N GLY A 239 -21.66 -2.37 15.08
CA GLY A 239 -21.27 -3.33 16.10
C GLY A 239 -22.12 -4.61 16.07
N ASN A 240 -21.68 -5.64 16.78
CA ASN A 240 -22.47 -6.86 17.02
C ASN A 240 -23.00 -7.56 15.75
N ILE A 241 -22.26 -7.48 14.63
CA ILE A 241 -22.58 -8.14 13.37
C ILE A 241 -22.47 -9.66 13.57
N LYS A 242 -23.52 -10.41 13.24
CA LYS A 242 -23.51 -11.88 13.33
C LYS A 242 -23.05 -12.49 12.00
N GLY A 243 -22.00 -13.29 12.06
CA GLY A 243 -21.40 -13.93 10.88
C GLY A 243 -21.02 -12.88 9.82
N ASN A 244 -21.49 -13.09 8.58
CA ASN A 244 -21.23 -12.20 7.44
C ASN A 244 -22.40 -11.22 7.14
N SER A 245 -23.47 -11.21 7.95
CA SER A 245 -24.64 -10.38 7.66
C SER A 245 -24.51 -8.99 8.29
N VAL A 246 -23.91 -8.04 7.56
CA VAL A 246 -23.71 -6.66 8.03
C VAL A 246 -25.03 -5.99 8.46
N LYS A 247 -26.13 -6.29 7.76
CA LYS A 247 -27.48 -5.78 8.07
C LYS A 247 -28.02 -6.28 9.42
N SER A 248 -27.49 -7.38 9.95
CA SER A 248 -27.89 -7.91 11.26
C SER A 248 -27.23 -7.17 12.44
N GLY A 249 -26.21 -6.36 12.16
CA GLY A 249 -25.47 -5.62 13.17
C GLY A 249 -26.26 -4.43 13.71
N GLU A 250 -25.83 -3.96 14.86
CA GLU A 250 -26.32 -2.75 15.50
C GLU A 250 -25.56 -1.54 14.95
N VAL A 251 -26.25 -0.64 14.24
CA VAL A 251 -25.66 0.59 13.72
C VAL A 251 -25.47 1.56 14.90
N VAL A 252 -24.22 1.90 15.18
CA VAL A 252 -23.82 2.82 16.26
C VAL A 252 -23.62 4.24 15.71
N CYS A 253 -23.08 4.32 14.49
CA CYS A 253 -22.94 5.54 13.72
C CYS A 253 -23.39 5.23 12.29
N ASP A 254 -24.41 5.96 11.82
CA ASP A 254 -24.88 5.87 10.45
C ASP A 254 -23.79 6.25 9.45
N TYR A 255 -23.95 5.76 8.23
CA TYR A 255 -23.00 6.02 7.15
C TYR A 255 -23.00 7.50 6.77
N LEU A 256 -21.87 8.15 6.98
CA LEU A 256 -21.61 9.52 6.60
C LEU A 256 -20.72 9.52 5.36
N GLN A 257 -21.23 10.09 4.27
CA GLN A 257 -20.48 10.19 3.02
C GLN A 257 -19.14 10.94 3.25
N PRO A 258 -18.04 10.51 2.62
CA PRO A 258 -16.78 11.24 2.70
C PRO A 258 -16.89 12.64 2.06
N PHE A 259 -16.49 13.69 2.78
CA PHE A 259 -16.53 15.08 2.32
C PHE A 259 -15.12 15.71 2.31
N PRO A 260 -14.19 15.27 1.43
CA PRO A 260 -12.88 15.90 1.34
C PRO A 260 -13.02 17.37 0.90
N MET A 261 -12.40 18.29 1.62
CA MET A 261 -12.43 19.71 1.28
C MET A 261 -11.57 19.99 0.04
N ARG A 262 -11.99 20.98 -0.75
CA ARG A 262 -11.22 21.37 -1.93
C ARG A 262 -9.84 21.90 -1.50
N GLY A 263 -8.78 21.22 -1.95
CA GLY A 263 -7.40 21.60 -1.66
C GLY A 263 -6.77 20.93 -0.44
N SER A 264 -7.49 20.06 0.28
CA SER A 264 -6.90 19.29 1.40
C SER A 264 -6.04 18.10 0.95
N GLY A 265 -6.10 17.74 -0.34
CA GLY A 265 -5.37 16.61 -0.91
C GLY A 265 -6.17 15.32 -0.86
N TYR A 266 -5.48 14.18 -0.82
CA TYR A 266 -6.09 12.86 -0.71
C TYR A 266 -6.24 12.47 0.75
N HIS A 267 -7.42 11.95 1.10
CA HIS A 267 -7.70 11.47 2.46
C HIS A 267 -7.68 9.95 2.49
N ARG A 268 -7.05 9.38 3.51
CA ARG A 268 -7.02 7.93 3.74
C ARG A 268 -8.26 7.53 4.54
N LEU A 269 -9.17 6.82 3.87
CA LEU A 269 -10.30 6.15 4.53
C LEU A 269 -9.95 4.69 4.77
N VAL A 270 -10.15 4.24 6.00
CA VAL A 270 -9.75 2.91 6.45
C VAL A 270 -10.96 2.15 6.98
N PHE A 271 -11.18 0.96 6.40
CA PHE A 271 -12.11 -0.01 6.94
C PHE A 271 -11.37 -0.95 7.89
N VAL A 272 -11.85 -1.02 9.12
CA VAL A 272 -11.32 -1.91 10.15
C VAL A 272 -12.41 -2.87 10.59
N LEU A 273 -12.09 -4.16 10.54
CA LEU A 273 -12.97 -5.23 11.03
C LEU A 273 -12.37 -5.85 12.30
N TYR A 274 -13.11 -5.77 13.39
CA TYR A 274 -12.76 -6.35 14.68
C TYR A 274 -13.60 -7.59 14.96
N LYS A 275 -12.97 -8.67 15.43
CA LYS A 275 -13.69 -9.82 15.97
C LYS A 275 -14.00 -9.61 17.44
N GLN A 276 -15.26 -9.75 17.82
CA GLN A 276 -15.71 -9.65 19.20
C GLN A 276 -15.71 -11.04 19.86
N LYS A 277 -15.27 -11.11 21.12
CA LYS A 277 -15.36 -12.35 21.92
C LYS A 277 -16.76 -12.57 22.51
N LYS A 278 -17.49 -11.48 22.76
CA LYS A 278 -18.83 -11.45 23.36
C LYS A 278 -19.58 -10.24 22.79
N LYS A 279 -20.91 -10.26 22.90
CA LYS A 279 -21.74 -9.10 22.58
C LYS A 279 -21.32 -7.91 23.44
N LEU A 280 -21.06 -6.78 22.80
CA LEU A 280 -20.71 -5.53 23.48
C LEU A 280 -21.93 -4.62 23.56
N ASP A 281 -22.02 -3.83 24.62
CA ASP A 281 -23.01 -2.77 24.72
C ASP A 281 -22.42 -1.46 24.17
N PHE A 282 -23.06 -0.90 23.16
CA PHE A 282 -22.67 0.35 22.49
C PHE A 282 -23.60 1.52 22.84
N SER A 283 -24.47 1.36 23.84
CA SER A 283 -25.45 2.38 24.26
C SER A 283 -24.85 3.78 24.45
N SER A 284 -23.66 3.88 25.03
CA SER A 284 -22.96 5.15 25.27
C SER A 284 -22.35 5.80 24.02
N MET A 285 -22.14 5.03 22.95
CA MET A 285 -21.46 5.49 21.73
C MET A 285 -22.43 5.79 20.59
N LYS A 286 -23.73 5.52 20.77
CA LYS A 286 -24.74 5.77 19.75
C LYS A 286 -24.80 7.25 19.43
N LYS A 287 -24.58 7.56 18.15
CA LYS A 287 -24.78 8.89 17.60
C LYS A 287 -26.14 8.94 16.90
N PRO A 288 -26.88 10.06 16.98
CA PRO A 288 -28.06 10.23 16.16
C PRO A 288 -27.66 10.26 14.67
N ALA A 289 -28.56 9.81 13.81
CA ALA A 289 -28.39 9.91 12.36
C ALA A 289 -28.17 11.38 11.96
N PRO A 290 -27.27 11.65 10.97
CA PRO A 290 -27.09 12.98 10.41
C PRO A 290 -28.32 13.46 9.62
#